data_AF-A0A395RGV3-F1
#
_entry.id   AF-A0A395RGV3-F1
#
_cell.length_a   1.000
_cell.length_b   1.000
_cell.length_c   1.000
_cell.angle_alpha   90.00
_cell.angle_beta   90.00
_cell.angle_gamma   90.00
#
_symmetry.space_group_name_H-M   'P 1'
#
loop_
_entity.id
_entity.type
_entity.pdbx_description
1 polymer ?
#
loop_
_entity_poly.entity_id
_entity_poly.type
_entity_poly.pdbx_seq_one_letter_code
_entity_poly.pdbx_strand_id
1 'polypeptide(L)'
;METPFTVKAQPGTDIWKQPPSTDVFTAPFKSHSNAPLKHFISATITFRTKYVHQYDQACLLLTFTKPATPGAPRKWIKTGIELYNEHPRYSTVTCDSWADWSVEAVGSKDVAAVKSGEKSVTVKAMKVEDALGVCLWIYRVDGNGEKTPLRQTNWVYGDEGGEGWELEVSAAVARPDPHKNIKEDLEATFEKLEVEWEKPTA
;
A
#
# COMPACT_ATOMS: atom_id res chain seq x y z
N MET A 1 -10.38 -13.69 3.02
CA MET A 1 -9.49 -14.24 1.96
C MET A 1 -8.64 -15.36 2.55
N GLU A 2 -8.29 -16.41 1.80
CA GLU A 2 -7.33 -17.42 2.27
C GLU A 2 -5.88 -16.92 2.14
N THR A 3 -5.08 -17.17 3.18
CA THR A 3 -3.66 -16.85 3.26
C THR A 3 -2.86 -18.10 3.67
N PRO A 4 -1.62 -18.31 3.18
CA PRO A 4 -0.88 -17.39 2.31
C PRO A 4 -1.35 -17.44 0.85
N PHE A 5 -1.09 -16.37 0.10
CA PHE A 5 -1.27 -16.34 -1.35
C PHE A 5 -0.14 -15.56 -2.02
N THR A 6 0.03 -15.74 -3.33
CA THR A 6 1.04 -15.02 -4.11
C THR A 6 0.42 -14.08 -5.12
N VAL A 7 1.15 -13.02 -5.44
CA VAL A 7 0.88 -12.11 -6.57
C VAL A 7 2.18 -11.97 -7.34
N LYS A 8 2.09 -12.06 -8.67
CA LYS A 8 3.24 -11.91 -9.58
C LYS A 8 3.09 -10.67 -10.43
N ALA A 9 4.16 -9.89 -10.56
CA ALA A 9 4.23 -8.71 -11.39
C ALA A 9 5.26 -8.88 -12.51
N GLN A 10 4.81 -8.71 -13.75
CA GLN A 10 5.67 -8.69 -14.91
C GLN A 10 6.52 -7.40 -14.95
N PRO A 11 7.68 -7.41 -15.63
CA PRO A 11 8.45 -6.19 -15.88
C PRO A 11 7.62 -5.07 -16.51
N GLY A 12 7.86 -3.83 -16.08
CA GLY A 12 7.19 -2.63 -16.59
C GLY A 12 5.86 -2.30 -15.91
N THR A 13 5.53 -2.96 -14.79
CA THR A 13 4.32 -2.69 -14.00
C THR A 13 4.57 -1.65 -12.92
N ASP A 14 3.61 -0.75 -12.67
CA ASP A 14 3.70 0.24 -11.58
C ASP A 14 2.33 0.79 -11.16
N ILE A 15 2.31 1.49 -10.02
CA ILE A 15 1.22 2.37 -9.55
C ILE A 15 1.87 3.72 -9.22
N TRP A 16 1.77 4.68 -10.14
CA TRP A 16 2.43 5.97 -10.01
C TRP A 16 1.72 7.05 -10.80
N LYS A 17 1.72 8.28 -10.27
CA LYS A 17 1.14 9.42 -10.97
C LYS A 17 2.01 10.66 -10.78
N GLN A 18 2.56 11.21 -11.86
CA GLN A 18 3.48 12.34 -11.82
C GLN A 18 3.16 13.34 -12.92
N PRO A 19 3.10 14.64 -12.60
CA PRO A 19 2.84 15.66 -13.61
C PRO A 19 4.02 15.79 -14.59
N PRO A 20 3.77 16.22 -15.84
CA PRO A 20 2.46 16.63 -16.36
C PRO A 20 1.63 15.48 -16.95
N SER A 21 2.21 14.30 -17.17
CA SER A 21 1.63 13.31 -18.11
C SER A 21 1.67 11.85 -17.66
N THR A 22 2.33 11.54 -16.55
CA THR A 22 2.46 10.14 -16.11
C THR A 22 1.28 9.78 -15.21
N ASP A 23 0.48 8.80 -15.64
CA ASP A 23 -0.56 8.15 -14.85
C ASP A 23 -0.54 6.66 -15.18
N VAL A 24 0.05 5.86 -14.28
CA VAL A 24 0.28 4.44 -14.46
C VAL A 24 -0.38 3.71 -13.30
N PHE A 25 -1.18 2.70 -13.63
CA PHE A 25 -1.81 1.81 -12.67
C PHE A 25 -1.97 0.43 -13.32
N THR A 26 -0.84 -0.23 -13.54
CA THR A 26 -0.73 -1.50 -14.27
C THR A 26 -0.27 -2.64 -13.38
N ALA A 27 0.16 -2.35 -12.15
CA ALA A 27 0.57 -3.37 -11.19
C ALA A 27 -0.57 -4.34 -10.87
N PRO A 28 -0.32 -5.65 -10.88
CA PRO A 28 -1.30 -6.63 -10.46
C PRO A 28 -1.55 -6.53 -8.96
N PHE A 29 -2.82 -6.70 -8.59
CA PHE A 29 -3.26 -6.72 -7.21
C PHE A 29 -4.35 -7.77 -7.00
N LYS A 30 -4.51 -8.19 -5.74
CA LYS A 30 -5.57 -9.11 -5.31
C LYS A 30 -6.43 -8.41 -4.26
N SER A 31 -7.70 -8.19 -4.62
CA SER A 31 -8.69 -7.53 -3.76
C SER A 31 -9.10 -8.41 -2.59
N HIS A 32 -9.10 -7.85 -1.38
CA HIS A 32 -9.60 -8.50 -0.17
C HIS A 32 -11.07 -8.19 0.06
N SER A 33 -11.42 -6.91 0.06
CA SER A 33 -12.78 -6.42 0.36
C SER A 33 -12.92 -4.97 -0.09
N ASN A 34 -14.15 -4.58 -0.41
CA ASN A 34 -14.59 -3.21 -0.63
C ASN A 34 -15.76 -2.91 0.31
N ALA A 35 -15.75 -1.73 0.95
CA ALA A 35 -16.88 -1.19 1.69
C ALA A 35 -16.82 0.36 1.74
N PRO A 36 -17.87 1.06 2.21
CA PRO A 36 -17.83 2.50 2.44
C PRO A 36 -16.66 2.90 3.34
N LEU A 37 -15.90 3.93 2.94
CA LEU A 37 -14.69 4.39 3.62
C LEU A 37 -14.94 4.72 5.09
N LYS A 38 -16.09 5.30 5.43
CA LYS A 38 -16.45 5.66 6.80
C LYS A 38 -16.42 4.48 7.77
N HIS A 39 -16.69 3.27 7.27
CA HIS A 39 -16.68 2.03 8.06
C HIS A 39 -15.29 1.39 8.16
N PHE A 40 -14.27 1.93 7.49
CA PHE A 40 -12.92 1.39 7.60
C PHE A 40 -12.37 1.60 9.01
N ILE A 41 -11.85 0.53 9.64
CA ILE A 41 -11.13 0.60 10.91
C ILE A 41 -9.64 0.45 10.66
N SER A 42 -9.24 -0.70 10.11
CA SER A 42 -7.82 -0.96 9.85
C SER A 42 -7.58 -2.04 8.80
N ALA A 43 -6.40 -2.00 8.18
CA ALA A 43 -5.88 -3.05 7.30
C ALA A 43 -4.43 -3.33 7.68
N THR A 44 -4.11 -4.58 7.97
CA THR A 44 -2.77 -5.04 8.32
C THR A 44 -2.33 -6.12 7.34
N ILE A 45 -1.16 -5.97 6.75
CA ILE A 45 -0.62 -6.93 5.79
C ILE A 45 0.77 -7.38 6.21
N THR A 46 1.04 -8.67 6.09
CA THR A 46 2.36 -9.26 6.29
C THR A 46 2.77 -9.98 5.01
N PHE A 47 3.95 -9.67 4.50
CA PHE A 47 4.43 -10.22 3.23
C PHE A 47 5.95 -10.32 3.19
N ARG A 48 6.44 -11.08 2.20
CA ARG A 48 7.86 -11.15 1.84
C ARG A 48 8.02 -11.36 0.35
N THR A 49 9.13 -10.89 -0.17
CA THR A 49 9.60 -11.15 -1.53
C THR A 49 11.11 -10.97 -1.59
N LYS A 50 11.74 -11.44 -2.66
CA LYS A 50 13.15 -11.21 -2.94
C LYS A 50 13.28 -9.99 -3.84
N TYR A 51 13.77 -8.90 -3.27
CA TYR A 51 13.99 -7.64 -3.97
C TYR A 51 15.33 -7.67 -4.70
N VAL A 52 15.32 -7.52 -6.01
CA VAL A 52 16.51 -7.67 -6.87
C VAL A 52 16.75 -6.41 -7.69
N HIS A 53 15.70 -5.83 -8.27
CA HIS A 53 15.82 -4.69 -9.16
C HIS A 53 15.34 -3.40 -8.49
N GLN A 54 15.99 -2.29 -8.84
CA GLN A 54 15.55 -0.96 -8.41
C GLN A 54 14.05 -0.81 -8.72
N TYR A 55 13.31 -0.37 -7.71
CA TYR A 55 11.86 -0.20 -7.68
C TYR A 55 11.02 -1.47 -7.56
N ASP A 56 11.58 -2.66 -7.29
CA ASP A 56 10.77 -3.82 -6.91
C ASP A 56 9.87 -3.49 -5.70
N GLN A 57 8.56 -3.76 -5.79
CA GLN A 57 7.57 -3.36 -4.77
C GLN A 57 6.64 -4.51 -4.37
N ALA A 58 6.35 -4.60 -3.07
CA ALA A 58 5.21 -5.37 -2.54
C ALA A 58 4.53 -4.55 -1.45
N CYS A 59 3.21 -4.43 -1.49
CA CYS A 59 2.50 -3.45 -0.67
C CYS A 59 1.03 -3.81 -0.36
N LEU A 60 0.51 -3.12 0.66
CA LEU A 60 -0.90 -2.83 0.84
C LEU A 60 -1.30 -1.73 -0.15
N LEU A 61 -2.39 -1.93 -0.87
CA LEU A 61 -3.00 -0.96 -1.76
C LEU A 61 -4.39 -0.60 -1.25
N LEU A 62 -4.64 0.70 -1.08
CA LEU A 62 -5.92 1.29 -0.74
C LEU A 62 -6.38 2.10 -1.95
N THR A 63 -7.48 1.72 -2.58
CA THR A 63 -8.06 2.46 -3.71
C THR A 63 -9.35 3.12 -3.28
N PHE A 64 -9.47 4.42 -3.52
CA PHE A 64 -10.64 5.22 -3.11
C PHE A 64 -11.43 5.61 -4.35
N THR A 65 -12.74 5.35 -4.32
CA THR A 65 -13.66 5.68 -5.41
C THR A 65 -14.86 6.45 -4.86
N LYS A 66 -15.48 7.29 -5.70
CA LYS A 66 -16.74 7.98 -5.38
C LYS A 66 -17.81 7.49 -6.36
N PRO A 67 -18.56 6.42 -6.05
CA PRO A 67 -19.48 5.78 -7.01
C PRO A 67 -20.51 6.73 -7.62
N ALA A 68 -20.97 7.72 -6.85
CA ALA A 68 -21.91 8.75 -7.31
C ALA A 68 -21.31 9.78 -8.28
N THR A 69 -20.00 9.74 -8.55
CA THR A 69 -19.31 10.63 -9.49
C THR A 69 -18.51 9.83 -10.51
N PRO A 70 -19.17 9.24 -11.53
CA PRO A 70 -18.49 8.50 -12.59
C PRO A 70 -17.42 9.35 -13.27
N GLY A 71 -16.25 8.75 -13.51
CA GLY A 71 -15.11 9.45 -14.13
C GLY A 71 -14.30 10.32 -13.17
N ALA A 72 -14.61 10.33 -11.87
CA ALA A 72 -13.75 10.94 -10.86
C ALA A 72 -12.31 10.40 -10.97
N PRO A 73 -11.28 11.25 -10.83
CA PRO A 73 -9.90 10.80 -10.84
C PRO A 73 -9.63 9.71 -9.80
N ARG A 74 -8.83 8.71 -10.19
CA ARG A 74 -8.43 7.63 -9.30
C ARG A 74 -7.58 8.18 -8.16
N LYS A 75 -7.98 7.88 -6.92
CA LYS A 75 -7.22 8.17 -5.71
C LYS A 75 -6.77 6.88 -5.06
N TRP A 76 -5.57 6.86 -4.52
CA TRP A 76 -5.01 5.64 -3.94
C TRP A 76 -3.89 5.93 -2.94
N ILE A 77 -3.60 4.93 -2.12
CA ILE A 77 -2.40 4.86 -1.30
C ILE A 77 -1.78 3.48 -1.51
N LYS A 78 -0.48 3.42 -1.81
CA LYS A 78 0.30 2.18 -1.73
C LYS A 78 1.32 2.30 -0.61
N THR A 79 1.40 1.28 0.25
CA THR A 79 2.36 1.27 1.36
C THR A 79 2.94 -0.12 1.60
N GLY A 80 4.25 -0.22 1.70
CA GLY A 80 4.94 -1.50 1.82
C GLY A 80 6.45 -1.33 1.74
N ILE A 81 7.11 -2.25 1.04
CA ILE A 81 8.55 -2.15 0.77
C ILE A 81 8.79 -1.91 -0.72
N GLU A 82 9.74 -1.01 -0.98
CA GLU A 82 10.27 -0.72 -2.31
C GLU A 82 11.80 -0.79 -2.28
N LEU A 83 12.43 -1.43 -3.27
CA LEU A 83 13.88 -1.39 -3.41
C LEU A 83 14.30 -0.04 -3.98
N TYR A 84 14.98 0.78 -3.18
CA TYR A 84 15.41 2.10 -3.61
C TYR A 84 16.86 2.37 -3.22
N ASN A 85 17.67 2.65 -4.24
CA ASN A 85 19.11 2.88 -4.13
C ASN A 85 19.79 1.69 -3.42
N GLU A 86 19.57 0.48 -3.95
CA GLU A 86 20.10 -0.79 -3.44
C GLU A 86 19.61 -1.25 -2.06
N HIS A 87 18.74 -0.48 -1.40
CA HIS A 87 18.22 -0.79 -0.09
C HIS A 87 16.69 -1.00 -0.11
N PRO A 88 16.15 -2.05 0.53
CA PRO A 88 14.72 -2.11 0.79
C PRO A 88 14.34 -0.97 1.73
N ARG A 89 13.30 -0.22 1.37
CA ARG A 89 12.78 0.92 2.13
C ARG A 89 11.31 0.69 2.45
N TYR A 90 10.89 1.09 3.64
CA TYR A 90 9.47 1.36 3.85
C TYR A 90 9.07 2.51 2.94
N SER A 91 8.14 2.24 2.03
CA SER A 91 7.72 3.17 0.99
C SER A 91 6.21 3.37 1.12
N THR A 92 5.81 4.62 1.22
CA THR A 92 4.40 5.03 1.24
C THR A 92 4.20 6.12 0.20
N VAL A 93 3.28 5.88 -0.72
CA VAL A 93 2.85 6.88 -1.71
C VAL A 93 1.37 7.14 -1.51
N THR A 94 1.03 8.40 -1.27
CA THR A 94 -0.37 8.85 -1.22
C THR A 94 -0.67 9.64 -2.49
N CYS A 95 -1.80 9.36 -3.14
CA CYS A 95 -2.17 9.99 -4.40
C CYS A 95 -3.62 10.49 -4.33
N ASP A 96 -3.78 11.77 -4.01
CA ASP A 96 -5.04 12.50 -4.18
C ASP A 96 -5.18 12.95 -5.65
N SER A 97 -4.39 13.95 -6.06
CA SER A 97 -4.29 14.37 -7.46
C SER A 97 -3.04 13.87 -8.16
N TRP A 98 -1.93 13.78 -7.43
CA TRP A 98 -0.60 13.35 -7.87
C TRP A 98 0.08 12.57 -6.74
N ALA A 99 1.05 11.72 -7.09
CA ALA A 99 1.79 10.93 -6.12
C ALA A 99 2.68 11.83 -5.22
N ASP A 100 2.54 11.63 -3.91
CA ASP A 100 3.43 12.15 -2.87
C ASP A 100 4.07 10.95 -2.17
N TRP A 101 5.40 10.87 -2.22
CA TRP A 101 6.17 9.70 -1.83
C TRP A 101 7.08 9.97 -0.64
N SER A 102 7.02 9.08 0.36
CA SER A 102 7.98 9.03 1.47
C SER A 102 8.70 7.69 1.49
N VAL A 103 9.98 7.75 1.81
CA VAL A 103 10.85 6.58 2.00
C VAL A 103 11.50 6.63 3.38
N GLU A 104 11.48 5.49 4.07
CA GLU A 104 12.09 5.32 5.39
C GLU A 104 12.97 4.07 5.40
N ALA A 105 14.03 4.08 6.21
CA ALA A 105 14.96 2.96 6.27
C ALA A 105 14.31 1.72 6.91
N VAL A 106 14.57 0.56 6.31
CA VAL A 106 14.53 -0.70 7.07
C VAL A 106 15.69 -0.66 8.07
N GLY A 107 15.46 -1.13 9.30
CA GLY A 107 16.49 -1.14 10.34
C GLY A 107 17.74 -1.90 9.88
N SER A 108 18.93 -1.39 10.20
CA SER A 108 20.21 -1.90 9.66
C SER A 108 20.42 -3.41 9.85
N LYS A 109 19.91 -3.98 10.95
CA LYS A 109 19.98 -5.41 11.26
C LYS A 109 19.11 -6.28 10.34
N ASP A 110 18.09 -5.69 9.71
CA ASP A 110 17.07 -6.40 8.94
C ASP A 110 17.24 -6.22 7.43
N VAL A 111 18.03 -5.25 6.98
CA VAL A 111 18.19 -4.89 5.55
C VAL A 111 18.47 -6.11 4.68
N ALA A 112 19.42 -6.97 5.07
CA ALA A 112 19.79 -8.14 4.30
C ALA A 112 18.65 -9.16 4.21
N ALA A 113 18.02 -9.48 5.34
CA ALA A 113 16.96 -10.47 5.42
C ALA A 113 15.66 -10.00 4.74
N VAL A 114 15.35 -8.70 4.79
CA VAL A 114 14.22 -8.12 4.04
C VAL A 114 14.51 -8.11 2.55
N LYS A 115 15.73 -7.75 2.12
CA LYS A 115 16.11 -7.76 0.69
C LYS A 115 16.06 -9.17 0.11
N SER A 116 16.53 -10.19 0.84
CA SER A 116 16.53 -11.58 0.38
C SER A 116 15.17 -12.29 0.47
N GLY A 117 14.21 -11.71 1.21
CA GLY A 117 12.90 -12.30 1.48
C GLY A 117 12.90 -13.36 2.59
N GLU A 118 13.98 -13.45 3.37
CA GLU A 118 14.07 -14.30 4.56
C GLU A 118 13.25 -13.75 5.73
N LYS A 119 13.09 -12.43 5.80
CA LYS A 119 12.29 -11.75 6.83
C LYS A 119 11.05 -11.09 6.21
N SER A 120 9.88 -11.43 6.74
CA SER A 120 8.62 -10.77 6.41
C SER A 120 8.52 -9.37 7.01
N VAL A 121 7.79 -8.51 6.33
CA VAL A 121 7.49 -7.15 6.76
C VAL A 121 6.00 -7.01 7.00
N THR A 122 5.65 -6.28 8.07
CA THR A 122 4.26 -5.94 8.38
C THR A 122 4.04 -4.43 8.31
N VAL A 123 3.00 -4.02 7.60
CA VAL A 123 2.52 -2.62 7.58
C VAL A 123 1.04 -2.57 7.92
N LYS A 124 0.62 -1.49 8.56
CA LYS A 124 -0.76 -1.27 9.01
C LYS A 124 -1.25 0.10 8.59
N ALA A 125 -2.41 0.16 7.95
CA ALA A 125 -3.20 1.38 7.78
C ALA A 125 -4.35 1.38 8.79
N MET A 126 -4.63 2.50 9.44
CA MET A 126 -5.64 2.58 10.50
C MET A 126 -6.33 3.94 10.53
N LYS A 127 -7.66 3.94 10.59
CA LYS A 127 -8.47 5.13 10.90
C LYS A 127 -8.20 5.55 12.33
N VAL A 128 -7.92 6.84 12.55
CA VAL A 128 -7.74 7.44 13.86
C VAL A 128 -8.65 8.65 13.95
N GLU A 129 -9.41 8.72 15.03
CA GLU A 129 -10.28 9.85 15.35
C GLU A 129 -9.89 10.39 16.73
N ASP A 130 -9.62 11.68 16.79
CA ASP A 130 -9.26 12.39 18.01
C ASP A 130 -9.88 13.80 18.04
N ALA A 131 -9.43 14.66 18.96
CA ALA A 131 -9.97 16.01 19.11
C ALA A 131 -9.78 16.92 17.87
N LEU A 132 -8.88 16.56 16.94
CA LEU A 132 -8.63 17.28 15.69
C LEU A 132 -9.49 16.77 14.53
N GLY A 133 -10.21 15.66 14.71
CA GLY A 133 -11.03 15.02 13.69
C GLY A 133 -10.51 13.65 13.29
N VAL A 134 -10.79 13.26 12.04
CA VAL A 134 -10.49 11.91 11.52
C VAL A 134 -9.37 11.93 10.48
N CYS A 135 -8.44 10.99 10.60
CA CYS A 135 -7.33 10.83 9.66
C CYS A 135 -6.95 9.35 9.48
N LEU A 136 -6.16 9.07 8.45
CA LEU A 136 -5.59 7.74 8.21
C LEU A 136 -4.10 7.76 8.55
N TRP A 137 -3.70 6.87 9.45
CA TRP A 137 -2.30 6.64 9.78
C TRP A 137 -1.78 5.35 9.14
N ILE A 138 -0.52 5.40 8.74
CA ILE A 138 0.25 4.26 8.24
C ILE A 138 1.43 4.02 9.17
N TYR A 139 1.62 2.76 9.53
CA TYR A 139 2.65 2.29 10.44
C TYR A 139 3.42 1.13 9.82
N ARG A 140 4.70 1.01 10.16
CA ARG A 140 5.36 -0.30 10.20
C ARG A 140 5.07 -0.96 11.54
N VAL A 141 4.92 -2.28 11.53
CA VAL A 141 4.70 -3.07 12.74
C VAL A 141 5.87 -4.05 12.88
N ASP A 142 6.52 -4.02 14.03
CA ASP A 142 7.65 -4.90 14.31
C ASP A 142 7.19 -6.29 14.82
N GLY A 143 8.15 -7.17 15.11
CA GLY A 143 7.84 -8.53 15.58
C GLY A 143 7.21 -8.60 16.98
N ASN A 144 7.28 -7.53 17.77
CA ASN A 144 6.67 -7.45 19.09
C ASN A 144 5.25 -6.82 19.04
N GLY A 145 4.87 -6.25 17.89
CA GLY A 145 3.59 -5.57 17.68
C GLY A 145 3.67 -4.05 17.82
N GLU A 146 4.85 -3.50 18.09
CA GLU A 146 5.09 -2.07 18.19
C GLU A 146 4.87 -1.39 16.84
N LYS A 147 4.12 -0.28 16.86
CA LYS A 147 3.78 0.50 15.67
C LYS A 147 4.69 1.73 15.61
N THR A 148 5.53 1.81 14.57
CA THR A 148 6.25 3.05 14.26
C THR A 148 5.51 3.81 13.17
N PRO A 149 5.14 5.09 13.36
CA PRO A 149 4.46 5.89 12.34
C PRO A 149 5.33 6.09 11.09
N LEU A 150 4.71 6.00 9.92
CA LEU A 150 5.33 6.28 8.61
C LEU A 150 4.68 7.46 7.91
N ARG A 151 3.34 7.58 7.98
CA ARG A 151 2.59 8.65 7.31
C ARG A 151 1.25 8.90 7.99
N GLN A 152 0.87 10.17 8.13
CA GLN A 152 -0.50 10.60 8.41
C GLN A 152 -1.09 11.20 7.13
N THR A 153 -2.34 10.88 6.83
CA THR A 153 -3.04 11.36 5.63
C THR A 153 -4.44 11.84 6.00
N ASN A 154 -4.74 13.11 5.71
CA ASN A 154 -6.03 13.73 6.04
C ASN A 154 -6.99 13.79 4.83
N TRP A 155 -6.45 13.93 3.61
CA TRP A 155 -7.27 14.12 2.39
C TRP A 155 -8.24 12.98 2.11
N VAL A 156 -7.95 11.77 2.62
CA VAL A 156 -8.78 10.58 2.41
C VAL A 156 -10.20 10.75 2.98
N TYR A 157 -10.34 11.47 4.09
CA TYR A 157 -11.65 11.73 4.69
C TYR A 157 -12.23 13.09 4.25
N GLY A 158 -11.37 14.09 3.96
CA GLY A 158 -11.82 15.38 3.41
C GLY A 158 -12.89 16.07 4.27
N ASP A 159 -13.69 16.93 3.64
CA ASP A 159 -14.66 17.78 4.34
C ASP A 159 -15.86 17.00 4.90
N GLU A 160 -16.22 15.87 4.28
CA GLU A 160 -17.42 15.08 4.62
C GLU A 160 -17.07 13.81 5.41
N GLY A 161 -15.87 13.73 6.01
CA GLY A 161 -15.47 12.57 6.82
C GLY A 161 -15.44 11.23 6.06
N GLY A 162 -15.28 11.28 4.74
CA GLY A 162 -15.29 10.11 3.86
C GLY A 162 -16.68 9.68 3.39
N GLU A 163 -17.74 10.45 3.64
CA GLU A 163 -19.09 10.13 3.16
C GLU A 163 -19.13 10.04 1.62
N GLY A 164 -19.87 9.06 1.11
CA GLY A 164 -19.98 8.79 -0.33
C GLY A 164 -18.73 8.20 -0.99
N TRP A 165 -17.64 7.96 -0.26
CA TRP A 165 -16.45 7.26 -0.75
C TRP A 165 -16.50 5.77 -0.40
N GLU A 166 -16.03 4.94 -1.33
CA GLU A 166 -15.72 3.53 -1.10
C GLU A 166 -14.20 3.34 -1.02
N LEU A 167 -13.80 2.33 -0.24
CA LEU A 167 -12.42 1.89 -0.13
C LEU A 167 -12.32 0.42 -0.52
N GLU A 168 -11.49 0.14 -1.52
CA GLU A 168 -11.01 -1.20 -1.82
C GLU A 168 -9.64 -1.43 -1.16
N VAL A 169 -9.53 -2.52 -0.40
CA VAL A 169 -8.27 -2.95 0.23
C VAL A 169 -7.73 -4.15 -0.54
N SER A 170 -6.48 -4.04 -1.01
CA SER A 170 -5.82 -5.03 -1.86
C SER A 170 -4.37 -5.28 -1.46
N ALA A 171 -3.85 -6.44 -1.83
CA ALA A 171 -2.41 -6.73 -1.85
C ALA A 171 -1.89 -6.49 -3.28
N ALA A 172 -0.80 -5.74 -3.45
CA ALA A 172 -0.26 -5.41 -4.77
C ALA A 172 1.25 -5.64 -4.87
N VAL A 173 1.70 -5.93 -6.09
CA VAL A 173 3.13 -6.13 -6.43
C VAL A 173 3.42 -5.38 -7.72
N ALA A 174 4.53 -4.65 -7.76
CA ALA A 174 4.96 -3.92 -8.94
C ALA A 174 6.43 -4.18 -9.23
N ARG A 175 6.77 -4.23 -10.52
CA ARG A 175 8.14 -4.34 -11.01
C ARG A 175 8.35 -3.30 -12.12
N PRO A 176 8.58 -2.03 -11.77
CA PRO A 176 8.92 -1.01 -12.74
C PRO A 176 10.22 -1.38 -13.46
N ASP A 177 10.24 -1.15 -14.75
CA ASP A 177 11.41 -1.42 -15.59
C ASP A 177 11.68 -0.22 -16.52
N PRO A 178 12.15 0.91 -15.96
CA PRO A 178 12.35 2.13 -16.75
C PRO A 178 13.39 1.95 -17.86
N HIS A 179 14.28 0.96 -17.73
CA HIS A 179 15.35 0.67 -18.68
C HIS A 179 15.05 -0.52 -19.61
N LYS A 180 13.90 -1.18 -19.45
CA LYS A 180 13.42 -2.30 -20.27
C LYS A 180 14.43 -3.45 -20.36
N ASN A 181 15.07 -3.78 -19.24
CA ASN A 181 16.13 -4.79 -19.17
C ASN A 181 15.82 -5.96 -18.23
N ILE A 182 14.70 -5.92 -17.51
CA ILE A 182 14.28 -6.99 -16.60
C ILE A 182 13.48 -8.02 -17.39
N LYS A 183 13.75 -9.32 -17.17
CA LYS A 183 13.06 -10.41 -17.90
C LYS A 183 12.18 -11.27 -17.00
N GLU A 184 12.46 -11.27 -15.71
CA GLU A 184 11.82 -12.13 -14.74
C GLU A 184 10.70 -11.40 -13.98
N ASP A 185 9.64 -12.12 -13.65
CA ASP A 185 8.54 -11.61 -12.82
C ASP A 185 8.98 -11.45 -11.35
N LEU A 186 8.42 -10.44 -10.67
CA LEU A 186 8.52 -10.31 -9.21
C LEU A 186 7.36 -11.08 -8.60
N GLU A 187 7.64 -12.02 -7.71
CA GLU A 187 6.60 -12.71 -6.95
C GLU A 187 6.70 -12.35 -5.47
N ALA A 188 5.61 -11.90 -4.87
CA ALA A 188 5.51 -11.71 -3.43
C ALA A 188 4.54 -12.72 -2.82
N THR A 189 4.91 -13.23 -1.65
CA THR A 189 4.03 -14.04 -0.80
C THR A 189 3.43 -13.17 0.28
N PHE A 190 2.11 -13.09 0.32
CA PHE A 190 1.34 -12.42 1.35
C PHE A 190 0.90 -13.46 2.37
N GLU A 191 1.51 -13.42 3.53
CA GLU A 191 1.34 -14.39 4.61
C GLU A 191 0.08 -14.12 5.42
N LYS A 192 -0.29 -12.83 5.54
CA LYS A 192 -1.49 -12.37 6.22
C LYS A 192 -2.01 -11.10 5.56
N LEU A 193 -3.33 -10.97 5.46
CA LEU A 193 -4.03 -9.75 5.13
C LEU A 193 -5.32 -9.71 5.94
N GLU A 194 -5.35 -8.85 6.96
CA GLU A 194 -6.46 -8.71 7.90
C GLU A 194 -7.07 -7.32 7.71
N VAL A 195 -8.38 -7.27 7.50
CA VAL A 195 -9.12 -6.01 7.32
C VAL A 195 -10.28 -5.97 8.29
N GLU A 196 -10.34 -4.89 9.06
CA GLU A 196 -11.38 -4.62 10.05
C GLU A 196 -12.28 -3.51 9.51
N TRP A 197 -13.57 -3.81 9.49
CA TRP A 197 -14.63 -2.87 9.16
C TRP A 197 -15.57 -2.74 10.37
N GLU A 198 -16.12 -1.55 10.57
CA GLU A 198 -17.24 -1.36 11.49
C GLU A 198 -18.39 -2.25 11.06
N LYS A 199 -19.06 -2.85 12.05
CA LYS A 199 -20.29 -3.60 11.78
C LYS A 199 -21.37 -2.58 11.39
N PRO A 200 -22.16 -2.84 10.35
CA PRO A 200 -23.35 -2.03 10.09
C PRO A 200 -24.21 -2.00 11.35
N THR A 201 -24.53 -0.82 11.86
CA THR A 201 -25.61 -0.67 12.85
C THR A 201 -26.89 -1.16 12.21
N ALA A 202 -27.52 -2.16 12.82
CA ALA A 202 -28.80 -2.73 12.42
C ALA A 202 -29.93 -1.70 12.49
#